data_AF-A0A9E2P7K5-F1
#
_entry.id   AF-A0A9E2P7K5-F1
#
_cell.length_a   1.000
_cell.length_b   1.000
_cell.length_c   1.000
_cell.angle_alpha   90.00
_cell.angle_beta   90.00
_cell.angle_gamma   90.00
#
_symmetry.space_group_name_H-M   'P 1'
#
loop_
_entity.id
_entity.type
_entity.pdbx_description
1 polymer ?
#
loop_
_entity_poly.entity_id
_entity_poly.type
_entity_poly.pdbx_seq_one_letter_code
_entity_poly.pdbx_strand_id
1 'polypeptide(L)'
;PRDEVIQGLDSWPREDQPPPFIPFFGFRIMVGLGLLMIALGATGAVLIWRRRLFDTPWFLRFCVAMGPSGFIAVLAGWMVTEVGRQPWVVQAVLKTRDAVSPITAGEVATSLTAYVLVYSIVFTAGALFILRLMAEGPVAAAVEPSPRQDRAPGSALAKAPADTTPGDA
;
A
#
# COMPACT_ATOMS: atom_id res chain seq x y z
N PRO A 1 -4.27 -17.43 -33.41
CA PRO A 1 -3.51 -18.45 -32.64
C PRO A 1 -4.38 -19.01 -31.49
N ARG A 2 -5.22 -20.00 -31.77
CA ARG A 2 -6.09 -20.66 -30.75
C ARG A 2 -5.52 -22.00 -30.28
N ASP A 3 -4.43 -22.47 -30.88
CA ASP A 3 -3.85 -23.81 -30.68
C ASP A 3 -2.46 -23.78 -30.03
N GLU A 4 -2.12 -22.70 -29.34
CA GLU A 4 -0.86 -22.62 -28.59
C GLU A 4 -0.98 -23.46 -27.32
N VAL A 5 -0.31 -24.62 -27.33
CA VAL A 5 -0.32 -25.55 -26.21
C VAL A 5 0.46 -24.93 -25.06
N ILE A 6 -0.24 -24.55 -23.99
CA ILE A 6 0.37 -24.10 -22.73
C ILE A 6 1.20 -25.28 -22.20
N GLN A 7 2.52 -25.13 -22.16
CA GLN A 7 3.42 -26.13 -21.61
C GLN A 7 3.19 -26.26 -20.10
N GLY A 8 2.81 -27.45 -19.66
CA GLY A 8 2.59 -27.76 -18.25
C GLY A 8 3.91 -27.90 -17.48
N LEU A 9 3.84 -27.83 -16.15
CA LEU A 9 5.03 -28.02 -15.30
C LEU A 9 5.71 -29.38 -15.54
N ASP A 10 4.93 -30.39 -15.93
CA ASP A 10 5.40 -31.75 -16.24
C ASP A 10 6.28 -31.85 -17.50
N SER A 11 6.32 -30.80 -18.35
CA SER A 11 7.22 -30.76 -19.50
C SER A 11 8.67 -30.46 -19.13
N TRP A 12 8.94 -30.09 -17.86
CA TRP A 12 10.26 -29.68 -17.37
C TRP A 12 10.86 -30.72 -16.42
N PRO A 13 12.20 -30.90 -16.40
CA PRO A 13 12.87 -31.74 -15.42
C PRO A 13 12.51 -31.31 -14.00
N ARG A 14 12.21 -32.28 -13.11
CA ARG A 14 11.78 -32.01 -11.72
C ARG A 14 12.75 -31.13 -10.94
N GLU A 15 14.04 -31.18 -11.26
CA GLU A 15 15.08 -30.39 -10.62
C GLU A 15 15.07 -28.90 -10.99
N ASP A 16 14.42 -28.55 -12.10
CA ASP A 16 14.29 -27.18 -12.60
C ASP A 16 12.89 -26.60 -12.34
N GLN A 17 12.01 -27.36 -11.69
CA GLN A 17 10.65 -26.93 -11.37
C GLN A 17 10.65 -26.02 -10.13
N PRO A 18 10.06 -24.81 -10.20
CA PRO A 18 9.82 -23.99 -9.01
C PRO A 18 8.83 -24.69 -8.07
N PRO A 19 8.88 -24.40 -6.75
CA PRO A 19 7.88 -24.89 -5.81
C PRO A 19 6.51 -24.30 -6.18
N PRO A 20 5.51 -25.12 -6.56
CA PRO A 20 4.29 -24.62 -7.21
C PRO A 20 3.30 -23.98 -6.24
N PHE A 21 3.34 -24.37 -4.95
CA PHE A 21 2.35 -23.95 -3.97
C PHE A 21 2.38 -22.45 -3.68
N ILE A 22 3.57 -21.86 -3.50
CA ILE A 22 3.70 -20.45 -3.11
C ILE A 22 3.22 -19.53 -4.24
N PRO A 23 3.66 -19.67 -5.50
CA PRO A 23 3.14 -18.86 -6.60
C PRO A 23 1.65 -19.10 -6.86
N PHE A 24 1.15 -20.34 -6.69
CA PHE A 24 -0.27 -20.64 -6.91
C PHE A 24 -1.20 -19.85 -5.98
N PHE A 25 -0.89 -19.82 -4.67
CA PHE A 25 -1.67 -19.04 -3.70
C PHE A 25 -1.36 -17.55 -3.79
N GLY A 26 -0.09 -17.17 -4.00
CA GLY A 26 0.31 -15.78 -4.19
C GLY A 26 -0.42 -15.12 -5.36
N PHE A 27 -0.54 -15.82 -6.49
CA PHE A 27 -1.25 -15.31 -7.67
C PHE A 27 -2.73 -15.06 -7.37
N ARG A 28 -3.38 -15.98 -6.64
CA ARG A 28 -4.80 -15.83 -6.25
C ARG A 28 -5.02 -14.66 -5.32
N ILE A 29 -4.13 -14.47 -4.33
CA ILE A 29 -4.21 -13.33 -3.40
C ILE A 29 -4.00 -12.03 -4.17
N MET A 30 -2.97 -11.95 -5.03
CA MET A 30 -2.67 -10.78 -5.84
C MET A 30 -3.86 -10.39 -6.74
N VAL A 31 -4.36 -11.33 -7.53
CA VAL A 31 -5.48 -11.09 -8.45
C VAL A 31 -6.77 -10.80 -7.67
N GLY A 32 -7.04 -11.53 -6.59
CA GLY A 32 -8.21 -11.34 -5.74
C GLY A 32 -8.25 -9.93 -5.14
N LEU A 33 -7.13 -9.47 -4.56
CA LEU A 33 -7.03 -8.11 -4.02
C LEU A 33 -7.10 -7.04 -5.12
N GLY A 34 -6.47 -7.27 -6.27
CA GLY A 34 -6.55 -6.35 -7.41
C GLY A 34 -7.98 -6.16 -7.91
N LEU A 35 -8.74 -7.26 -8.06
CA LEU A 35 -10.14 -7.20 -8.44
C LEU A 35 -11.01 -6.53 -7.35
N LEU A 36 -10.71 -6.78 -6.07
CA LEU A 36 -11.39 -6.10 -4.96
C LEU A 36 -11.13 -4.59 -4.95
N MET A 37 -9.91 -4.15 -5.27
CA MET A 37 -9.58 -2.72 -5.40
C MET A 37 -10.31 -2.07 -6.58
N ILE A 38 -10.44 -2.77 -7.71
CA ILE A 38 -11.25 -2.30 -8.85
C ILE A 38 -12.72 -2.20 -8.44
N ALA A 39 -13.26 -3.21 -7.77
CA ALA A 39 -14.63 -3.21 -7.27
C ALA A 39 -14.87 -2.07 -6.27
N LEU A 40 -13.92 -1.79 -5.38
CA LEU A 40 -13.94 -0.66 -4.46
C LEU A 40 -14.03 0.67 -5.23
N GLY A 41 -13.17 0.88 -6.22
CA GLY A 41 -13.15 2.09 -7.05
C GLY A 41 -14.44 2.28 -7.84
N ALA A 42 -14.95 1.22 -8.49
CA ALA A 42 -16.21 1.25 -9.23
C ALA A 42 -17.40 1.54 -8.31
N THR A 43 -17.46 0.88 -7.15
CA THR A 43 -18.52 1.10 -6.15
C THR A 43 -18.45 2.53 -5.61
N GLY A 44 -17.25 3.02 -5.29
CA GLY A 44 -17.03 4.41 -4.88
C GLY A 44 -17.50 5.42 -5.91
N ALA A 45 -17.18 5.22 -7.20
CA ALA A 45 -17.64 6.09 -8.29
C ALA A 45 -19.18 6.14 -8.38
N VAL A 46 -19.85 4.99 -8.26
CA VAL A 46 -21.32 4.91 -8.26
C VAL A 46 -21.91 5.64 -7.05
N LEU A 47 -21.32 5.50 -5.85
CA LEU A 47 -21.79 6.19 -4.65
C LEU A 47 -21.56 7.70 -4.70
N ILE A 48 -20.45 8.15 -5.29
CA ILE A 48 -20.17 9.57 -5.57
C ILE A 48 -21.25 10.13 -6.50
N TRP A 49 -21.54 9.43 -7.60
CA TRP A 49 -22.55 9.88 -8.56
C TRP A 49 -23.96 9.95 -7.94
N ARG A 50 -24.27 9.05 -7.00
CA ARG A 50 -25.52 9.05 -6.23
C ARG A 50 -25.53 9.98 -5.01
N ARG A 51 -24.43 10.71 -4.76
CA ARG A 51 -24.25 11.60 -3.58
C ARG A 51 -24.49 10.92 -2.22
N ARG A 52 -24.22 9.61 -2.11
CA ARG A 52 -24.43 8.81 -0.88
C ARG A 52 -23.14 8.26 -0.28
N LEU A 53 -22.00 8.79 -0.69
CA LEU A 53 -20.68 8.26 -0.29
C LEU A 53 -20.50 8.28 1.24
N PHE A 54 -20.86 9.40 1.88
CA PHE A 54 -20.70 9.60 3.32
C PHE A 54 -21.82 8.96 4.15
N ASP A 55 -22.97 8.67 3.54
CA ASP A 55 -24.13 8.09 4.22
C ASP A 55 -24.10 6.55 4.26
N THR A 56 -23.06 5.94 3.69
CA THR A 56 -22.98 4.47 3.53
C THR A 56 -21.90 3.89 4.45
N PRO A 57 -22.23 3.54 5.72
CA PRO A 57 -21.23 3.15 6.72
C PRO A 57 -20.51 1.84 6.38
N TRP A 58 -21.15 0.92 5.66
CA TRP A 58 -20.50 -0.33 5.23
C TRP A 58 -19.37 -0.05 4.23
N PHE A 59 -19.56 0.91 3.32
CA PHE A 59 -18.58 1.28 2.31
C PHE A 59 -17.37 1.97 2.94
N LEU A 60 -17.61 2.87 3.90
CA LEU A 60 -16.52 3.53 4.65
C LEU A 60 -15.68 2.51 5.44
N ARG A 61 -16.31 1.53 6.10
CA ARG A 61 -15.59 0.43 6.77
C ARG A 61 -14.81 -0.43 5.77
N PHE A 62 -15.37 -0.68 4.59
CA PHE A 62 -14.70 -1.41 3.53
C PHE A 62 -13.46 -0.67 3.00
N CYS A 63 -13.54 0.66 2.84
CA CYS A 63 -12.36 1.49 2.50
C CYS A 63 -11.24 1.34 3.52
N VAL A 64 -11.55 1.38 4.82
CA VAL A 64 -10.56 1.23 5.89
C VAL A 64 -9.94 -0.18 5.85
N ALA A 65 -10.77 -1.22 5.69
CA ALA A 65 -10.28 -2.60 5.57
C ALA A 65 -9.38 -2.82 4.32
N MET A 66 -9.62 -2.06 3.25
CA MET A 66 -8.82 -2.09 2.03
C MET A 66 -7.51 -1.29 2.14
N GLY A 67 -7.30 -0.50 3.20
CA GLY A 67 -6.05 0.23 3.43
C GLY A 67 -4.76 -0.61 3.25
N PRO A 68 -4.60 -1.74 3.97
CA PRO A 68 -3.41 -2.60 3.82
C PRO A 68 -3.41 -3.47 2.55
N SER A 69 -4.52 -3.56 1.81
CA SER A 69 -4.67 -4.50 0.69
C SER A 69 -3.63 -4.29 -0.41
N GLY A 70 -3.27 -3.03 -0.71
CA GLY A 70 -2.27 -2.71 -1.73
C GLY A 70 -0.89 -3.27 -1.38
N PHE A 71 -0.48 -3.15 -0.11
CA PHE A 71 0.80 -3.69 0.36
C PHE A 71 0.83 -5.22 0.25
N ILE A 72 -0.26 -5.89 0.66
CA ILE A 72 -0.39 -7.35 0.57
C ILE A 72 -0.36 -7.80 -0.89
N ALA A 73 -1.06 -7.10 -1.79
CA ALA A 73 -1.09 -7.43 -3.21
C ALA A 73 0.31 -7.31 -3.85
N VAL A 74 1.07 -6.27 -3.51
CA VAL A 74 2.45 -6.08 -4.00
C VAL A 74 3.36 -7.19 -3.49
N LEU A 75 3.32 -7.53 -2.20
CA LEU A 75 4.10 -8.64 -1.64
C LEU A 75 3.75 -9.97 -2.29
N ALA A 76 2.46 -10.24 -2.49
CA ALA A 76 2.00 -11.46 -3.16
C ALA A 76 2.53 -11.55 -4.60
N GLY A 77 2.52 -10.43 -5.35
CA GLY A 77 3.09 -10.36 -6.69
C GLY A 77 4.59 -10.62 -6.71
N TRP A 78 5.35 -10.01 -5.80
CA TRP A 78 6.79 -10.26 -5.64
C TRP A 78 7.10 -11.73 -5.33
N MET A 79 6.30 -12.36 -4.46
CA MET A 79 6.46 -13.78 -4.16
C MET A 79 6.20 -14.67 -5.37
N VAL A 80 5.19 -14.35 -6.20
CA VAL A 80 4.92 -15.07 -7.44
C VAL A 80 6.10 -14.98 -8.40
N THR A 81 6.67 -13.78 -8.57
CA THR A 81 7.76 -13.56 -9.53
C THR A 81 9.09 -14.14 -9.05
N GLU A 82 9.45 -13.97 -7.76
CA GLU A 82 10.73 -14.46 -7.24
C GLU A 82 10.73 -15.97 -7.01
N VAL A 83 9.67 -16.50 -6.41
CA VAL A 83 9.58 -17.94 -6.15
C VAL A 83 9.31 -18.71 -7.44
N GLY A 84 8.53 -18.14 -8.36
CA GLY A 84 8.28 -18.75 -9.68
C GLY A 84 9.53 -18.86 -10.56
N ARG A 85 10.58 -18.11 -10.23
CA ARG A 85 11.87 -18.12 -10.95
C ARG A 85 12.88 -19.10 -10.36
N GLN A 86 12.66 -19.60 -9.15
CA GLN A 86 13.50 -20.66 -8.57
C GLN A 86 13.46 -21.91 -9.48
N PRO A 87 14.58 -22.64 -9.64
CA PRO A 87 15.87 -22.53 -8.93
C PRO A 87 16.89 -21.60 -9.62
N TRP A 88 16.47 -20.70 -10.51
CA TRP A 88 17.37 -19.93 -11.36
C TRP A 88 17.55 -18.49 -10.86
N VAL A 89 18.80 -18.04 -10.75
CA VAL A 89 19.15 -16.61 -10.58
C VAL A 89 19.23 -15.92 -11.93
N VAL A 90 19.72 -16.62 -12.96
CA VAL A 90 19.62 -16.22 -14.36
C VAL A 90 19.19 -17.46 -15.12
N GLN A 91 18.06 -17.36 -15.82
CA GLN A 91 17.45 -18.51 -16.52
C GLN A 91 18.47 -19.19 -17.43
N ALA A 92 18.60 -20.51 -17.29
CA ALA A 92 19.54 -21.36 -18.04
C ALA A 92 21.05 -21.01 -17.90
N VAL A 93 21.42 -20.06 -17.03
CA VAL A 93 22.82 -19.61 -16.87
C VAL A 93 23.35 -19.85 -15.46
N LEU A 94 22.59 -19.48 -14.42
CA LEU A 94 23.06 -19.54 -13.03
C LEU A 94 21.96 -20.05 -12.10
N LYS A 95 22.22 -21.13 -11.37
CA LYS A 95 21.32 -21.67 -10.35
C LYS A 95 21.55 -20.98 -8.99
N THR A 96 20.50 -20.87 -8.19
CA THR A 96 20.51 -20.22 -6.85
C THR A 96 21.53 -20.87 -5.90
N ARG A 97 21.71 -22.19 -5.99
CA ARG A 97 22.69 -22.92 -5.18
C ARG A 97 24.14 -22.53 -5.47
N ASP A 98 24.43 -22.15 -6.72
CA ASP A 98 25.79 -21.86 -7.19
C ASP A 98 26.14 -20.37 -6.99
N ALA A 99 25.16 -19.54 -6.60
CA ALA A 99 25.30 -18.11 -6.37
C ALA A 99 25.60 -17.75 -4.90
N VAL A 100 25.76 -18.74 -4.01
CA VAL A 100 25.97 -18.51 -2.57
C VAL A 100 27.45 -18.26 -2.26
N SER A 101 27.74 -17.17 -1.54
CA SER A 101 29.11 -16.84 -1.08
C SER A 101 29.65 -17.86 -0.06
N PRO A 102 30.96 -18.10 -0.03
CA PRO A 102 31.60 -19.02 0.92
C PRO A 102 31.76 -18.35 2.31
N ILE A 103 30.63 -18.12 2.98
CA ILE A 103 30.57 -17.57 4.35
C ILE A 103 29.91 -18.58 5.29
N THR A 104 30.19 -18.48 6.58
CA THR A 104 29.64 -19.43 7.54
C THR A 104 28.15 -19.18 7.78
N ALA A 105 27.39 -20.24 8.03
CA ALA A 105 25.97 -20.12 8.37
C ALA A 105 25.73 -19.24 9.62
N GLY A 106 26.70 -19.21 10.55
CA GLY A 106 26.66 -18.36 11.74
C GLY A 106 26.70 -16.87 11.40
N GLU A 107 27.62 -16.44 10.53
CA GLU A 107 27.72 -15.03 10.10
C GLU A 107 26.45 -14.55 9.37
N VAL A 108 25.88 -15.41 8.52
CA VAL A 108 24.60 -15.14 7.85
C VAL A 108 23.46 -15.01 8.86
N ALA A 109 23.37 -15.94 9.82
CA ALA A 109 22.32 -15.90 10.83
C ALA A 109 22.43 -14.65 11.72
N THR A 110 23.63 -14.29 12.15
CA THR A 110 23.86 -13.09 12.97
C THR A 110 23.48 -11.81 12.22
N SER A 111 23.95 -11.65 10.99
CA SER A 111 23.62 -10.47 10.17
C SER A 111 22.12 -10.40 9.82
N LEU A 112 21.49 -11.53 9.44
CA LEU A 112 20.06 -11.61 9.19
C LEU A 112 19.25 -11.22 10.44
N THR A 113 19.65 -11.72 11.62
CA THR A 113 18.98 -11.39 12.89
C THR A 113 19.09 -9.89 13.18
N ALA A 114 20.26 -9.29 12.97
CA ALA A 114 20.45 -7.85 13.13
C ALA A 114 19.54 -7.05 12.17
N TYR A 115 19.45 -7.44 10.90
CA TYR A 115 18.54 -6.82 9.93
C TYR A 115 17.08 -6.95 10.34
N VAL A 116 16.63 -8.15 10.73
CA VAL A 116 15.25 -8.40 11.18
C VAL A 116 14.92 -7.52 12.38
N LEU A 117 15.81 -7.41 13.36
CA LEU A 117 15.59 -6.62 14.57
C LEU A 117 15.48 -5.13 14.24
N VAL A 118 16.43 -4.59 13.49
CA VAL A 118 16.43 -3.17 13.12
C VAL A 118 15.21 -2.83 12.27
N TYR A 119 14.90 -3.64 11.25
CA TYR A 119 13.76 -3.38 10.37
C TYR A 119 12.43 -3.52 11.11
N SER A 120 12.31 -4.46 12.05
CA SER A 120 11.11 -4.60 12.89
C SER A 120 10.88 -3.36 13.76
N ILE A 121 11.94 -2.80 14.36
CA ILE A 121 11.85 -1.58 15.17
C ILE A 121 11.42 -0.40 14.29
N VAL A 122 12.13 -0.17 13.18
CA VAL A 122 11.87 0.98 12.30
C VAL A 122 10.48 0.89 11.67
N PHE A 123 10.10 -0.29 11.16
CA PHE A 123 8.79 -0.52 10.57
C PHE A 123 7.67 -0.32 11.58
N THR A 124 7.80 -0.87 12.80
CA THR A 124 6.78 -0.73 13.84
C THR A 124 6.66 0.72 14.31
N ALA A 125 7.78 1.40 14.55
CA ALA A 125 7.77 2.81 14.94
C ALA A 125 7.12 3.69 13.86
N GLY A 126 7.49 3.48 12.58
CA GLY A 126 6.90 4.20 11.44
C GLY A 126 5.41 3.92 11.28
N ALA A 127 4.99 2.66 11.36
CA ALA A 127 3.58 2.28 11.26
C ALA A 127 2.75 2.90 12.40
N LEU A 128 3.23 2.82 13.65
CA LEU A 128 2.55 3.45 14.79
C LEU A 128 2.49 4.97 14.66
N PHE A 129 3.57 5.60 14.18
CA PHE A 129 3.60 7.04 13.96
C PHE A 129 2.57 7.48 12.92
N ILE A 130 2.51 6.81 11.77
CA ILE A 130 1.52 7.10 10.73
C ILE A 130 0.10 6.85 11.25
N LEU A 131 -0.14 5.73 11.95
CA LEU A 131 -1.46 5.43 12.50
C LEU A 131 -1.90 6.44 13.57
N ARG A 132 -0.97 6.94 14.40
CA ARG A 132 -1.25 8.03 15.35
C ARG A 132 -1.60 9.33 14.64
N LEU A 133 -0.83 9.70 13.61
CA LEU A 133 -1.11 10.89 12.80
C LEU A 133 -2.46 10.80 12.08
N MET A 134 -2.83 9.61 11.60
CA MET A 134 -4.16 9.36 11.02
C MET A 134 -5.29 9.45 12.06
N ALA A 135 -5.02 9.07 13.31
CA ALA A 135 -6.01 9.08 14.40
C ALA A 135 -6.24 10.46 15.02
N GLU A 136 -5.23 11.33 15.03
CA GLU A 136 -5.37 12.74 15.43
C GLU A 136 -6.34 13.52 14.51
N GLY A 137 -6.58 12.98 13.31
CA GLY A 137 -7.39 13.64 12.28
C GLY A 137 -6.66 14.84 11.69
N PRO A 138 -7.21 15.49 10.65
CA PRO A 138 -6.71 16.79 10.27
C PRO A 138 -6.87 17.71 11.48
N VAL A 139 -5.75 18.10 12.11
CA VAL A 139 -5.71 19.32 12.90
C VAL A 139 -6.26 20.36 11.94
N ALA A 140 -7.50 20.80 12.16
CA ALA A 140 -8.13 21.82 11.33
C ALA A 140 -7.06 22.87 11.20
N ALA A 141 -6.45 22.98 10.00
CA ALA A 141 -5.30 23.83 9.77
C ALA A 141 -5.68 25.11 10.46
N ALA A 142 -5.05 25.39 11.60
CA ALA A 142 -5.51 26.44 12.48
C ALA A 142 -5.62 27.60 11.53
N VAL A 143 -6.86 28.03 11.24
CA VAL A 143 -7.11 28.99 10.17
C VAL A 143 -6.23 30.11 10.63
N GLU A 144 -5.06 30.29 9.98
CA GLU A 144 -4.12 31.30 10.42
C GLU A 144 -4.99 32.54 10.39
N PRO A 145 -5.26 33.17 11.55
CA PRO A 145 -6.20 34.26 11.58
C PRO A 145 -5.67 35.21 10.53
N SER A 146 -6.44 35.38 9.44
CA SER A 146 -6.03 36.11 8.24
C SER A 146 -5.20 37.26 8.73
N PRO A 147 -3.90 37.39 8.35
CA PRO A 147 -3.01 38.40 8.91
C PRO A 147 -3.83 39.66 9.00
N ARG A 148 -4.07 40.15 10.23
CA ARG A 148 -4.97 41.28 10.48
C ARG A 148 -4.55 42.30 9.43
N GLN A 149 -5.41 42.54 8.45
CA GLN A 149 -5.13 43.57 7.48
C GLN A 149 -5.19 44.82 8.31
N ASP A 150 -4.04 45.29 8.80
CA ASP A 150 -3.89 46.60 9.37
C ASP A 150 -4.17 47.55 8.21
N ARG A 151 -5.46 47.83 8.02
CA ARG A 151 -5.94 48.73 7.00
C ARG A 151 -5.33 50.07 7.32
N ALA A 152 -4.54 50.60 6.38
CA ALA A 152 -3.89 51.88 6.55
C ALA A 152 -4.91 52.93 7.03
N PRO A 153 -4.59 53.69 8.10
CA PRO A 153 -5.51 54.69 8.64
C PRO A 153 -5.84 55.71 7.55
N GLY A 154 -7.13 55.77 7.18
CA GLY A 154 -7.64 56.67 6.13
C GLY A 154 -8.27 55.99 4.90
N SER A 155 -8.23 54.66 4.78
CA SER A 155 -8.92 53.97 3.66
C SER A 155 -10.45 54.00 3.81
N ALA A 156 -11.19 54.09 2.69
CA ALA A 156 -12.66 54.12 2.68
C ALA A 156 -13.31 52.88 3.33
N LEU A 157 -12.60 51.74 3.33
CA LEU A 157 -13.02 50.47 3.94
C LEU A 157 -12.79 50.44 5.47
N ALA A 158 -12.10 51.41 6.05
CA ALA A 158 -11.89 51.48 7.49
C ALA A 158 -13.15 51.90 8.28
N LYS A 159 -14.15 52.48 7.60
CA LYS A 159 -15.43 52.90 8.20
C LYS A 159 -16.58 51.90 8.00
N ALA A 160 -16.36 50.81 7.27
CA ALA A 160 -17.37 49.78 7.12
C ALA A 160 -17.49 49.01 8.45
N PRO A 161 -18.71 48.83 9.02
CA PRO A 161 -18.88 48.01 10.22
C PRO A 161 -18.34 46.61 9.93
N ALA A 162 -17.58 46.06 10.88
CA ALA A 162 -17.11 44.69 10.80
C ALA A 162 -18.34 43.78 10.69
N ASP A 163 -18.35 42.91 9.68
CA ASP A 163 -19.39 41.91 9.48
C ASP A 163 -19.71 41.24 10.81
N THR A 164 -20.92 41.47 11.34
CA THR A 164 -21.44 40.69 12.45
C THR A 164 -21.79 39.33 11.89
N THR A 165 -21.03 38.30 12.28
CA THR A 165 -21.35 36.90 12.02
C THR A 165 -22.83 36.64 12.36
N PRO A 166 -23.64 36.03 11.48
CA PRO A 166 -25.02 35.72 11.81
C PRO A 166 -25.04 34.60 12.86
N GLY A 167 -25.24 34.97 14.13
CA GLY A 167 -25.21 34.05 15.27
C GLY A 167 -25.53 34.68 16.61
N ASP A 168 -25.40 36.00 16.74
CA ASP A 168 -25.73 36.74 17.97
C ASP A 168 -27.05 37.53 17.81
N ALA A 169 -28.19 36.82 17.83
CA ALA A 169 -29.53 37.36 18.09
C ALA A 169 -30.47 36.25 18.59
#